data_AF-A0A2N1WA05-F1
#
_entry.id   AF-A0A2N1WA05-F1
#
_cell.length_a   1.000
_cell.length_b   1.000
_cell.length_c   1.000
_cell.angle_alpha   90.00
_cell.angle_beta   90.00
_cell.angle_gamma   90.00
#
_symmetry.space_group_name_H-M   'P 1'
#
loop_
_entity.id
_entity.type
_entity.pdbx_description
1 polymer ?
#
loop_
_entity_poly.entity_id
_entity_poly.type
_entity_poly.pdbx_seq_one_letter_code
_entity_poly.pdbx_strand_id
1 'polypeptide(L)'
;MSGVVGIACAHCGLAVPPDRVSADAAESFCCSGCVAAWDILHAGGLGRYYDLSERRDIAVRSSGRNYEEFDHPAFEELYVRRDTDGMAHAELYLEGVHCASCVWLVERLPLLVTGVAQVELEVRRALARVRWNPAVVP
;
A
#
# COMPACT_ATOMS: atom_id res chain seq x y z
N MET A 1 -25.54 14.26 25.34
CA MET A 1 -24.85 12.95 25.40
C MET A 1 -23.39 13.22 25.13
N SER A 2 -22.56 13.14 26.17
CA SER A 2 -21.15 13.53 26.16
C SER A 2 -20.35 12.66 25.20
N GLY A 3 -19.87 13.24 24.10
CA GLY A 3 -18.92 12.60 23.19
C GLY A 3 -17.55 12.58 23.83
N VAL A 4 -17.05 11.39 24.18
CA VAL A 4 -15.62 11.21 24.43
C VAL A 4 -14.92 11.44 23.10
N VAL A 5 -14.22 12.56 22.97
CA VAL A 5 -13.35 12.81 21.82
C VAL A 5 -12.13 11.89 22.00
N GLY A 6 -12.21 10.71 21.39
CA GLY A 6 -11.09 9.79 21.33
C GLY A 6 -9.97 10.33 20.44
N ILE A 7 -8.72 9.96 20.73
CA ILE A 7 -7.57 10.30 19.89
C ILE A 7 -7.76 9.65 18.52
N ALA A 8 -7.62 10.43 17.45
CA ALA A 8 -7.71 9.93 16.08
C ALA A 8 -6.37 9.36 15.62
N CYS A 9 -6.42 8.29 14.84
CA CYS A 9 -5.25 7.68 14.23
C CYS A 9 -4.66 8.62 13.17
N ALA A 10 -3.35 8.89 13.27
CA ALA A 10 -2.65 9.77 12.34
C ALA A 10 -2.74 9.29 10.88
N HIS A 11 -2.79 7.97 10.66
CA HIS A 11 -2.84 7.40 9.31
C HIS A 11 -4.26 7.32 8.71
N CYS A 12 -5.20 6.69 9.43
CA CYS A 12 -6.53 6.38 8.88
C CYS A 12 -7.66 7.27 9.41
N GLY A 13 -7.40 8.10 10.44
CA GLY A 13 -8.40 8.96 11.07
C GLY A 13 -9.39 8.27 12.01
N LEU A 14 -9.39 6.92 12.09
CA LEU A 14 -10.25 6.17 13.02
C LEU A 14 -9.78 6.33 14.47
N ALA A 15 -10.67 6.06 15.43
CA ALA A 15 -10.34 6.14 16.85
C ALA A 15 -9.23 5.16 17.25
N VAL A 16 -8.28 5.62 18.06
CA VAL A 16 -7.22 4.80 18.64
C VAL A 16 -7.75 4.03 19.85
N PRO A 17 -7.57 2.70 19.92
CA PRO A 17 -7.95 1.90 21.07
C PRO A 17 -7.28 2.40 22.36
N PRO A 18 -7.96 2.43 23.53
CA PRO A 18 -7.40 2.97 24.77
C PRO A 18 -6.08 2.31 25.21
N ASP A 19 -5.90 1.01 24.93
CA ASP A 19 -4.69 0.24 25.22
C ASP A 19 -3.48 0.62 24.35
N ARG A 20 -3.71 1.44 23.31
CA ARG A 20 -2.68 1.94 22.38
C ARG A 20 -2.46 3.45 22.49
N VAL A 21 -3.21 4.12 23.36
CA VAL A 21 -3.01 5.55 23.63
C VAL A 21 -1.79 5.72 24.53
N SER A 22 -0.83 6.52 24.07
CA SER A 22 0.32 6.96 24.84
C SER A 22 0.30 8.48 24.94
N ALA A 23 0.38 9.03 26.17
CA ALA A 23 0.33 10.47 26.40
C ALA A 23 1.57 11.21 25.88
N ASP A 24 2.69 10.50 25.72
CA ASP A 24 3.98 11.07 25.31
C ASP A 24 4.26 10.90 23.81
N ALA A 25 3.36 10.25 23.06
CA ALA A 25 3.55 10.00 21.63
C ALA A 25 3.15 11.23 20.80
N ALA A 26 4.04 11.65 19.90
CA ALA A 26 3.74 12.72 18.95
C ALA A 26 2.57 12.35 18.00
N GLU A 27 2.50 11.07 17.61
CA GLU A 27 1.44 10.53 16.77
C GLU A 27 0.88 9.25 17.39
N SER A 28 -0.42 9.00 17.20
CA SER A 28 -1.12 7.82 17.71
C SER A 28 -1.71 6.98 16.58
N PHE A 29 -1.71 5.66 16.74
CA PHE A 29 -2.11 4.72 15.69
C PHE A 29 -3.06 3.64 16.19
N CYS A 30 -4.10 3.33 15.43
CA CYS A 30 -5.09 2.33 15.82
C CYS A 30 -4.59 0.88 15.73
N CYS A 31 -3.56 0.62 14.91
CA CYS A 31 -2.95 -0.70 14.74
C CYS A 31 -1.52 -0.61 14.19
N SER A 32 -0.76 -1.72 14.25
CA SER A 32 0.60 -1.79 13.68
C SER A 32 0.63 -1.59 12.16
N GLY A 33 -0.44 -1.96 11.45
CA GLY A 33 -0.56 -1.70 10.02
C GLY A 33 -0.61 -0.20 9.69
N CYS A 34 -1.25 0.61 10.54
CA CYS A 34 -1.26 2.06 10.39
C CYS A 34 0.12 2.69 10.69
N VAL A 35 0.87 2.13 11.64
CA VAL A 35 2.26 2.54 11.90
C VAL A 35 3.12 2.27 10.65
N ALA A 36 3.09 1.03 10.15
CA ALA A 36 3.87 0.64 8.98
C ALA A 36 3.52 1.48 7.74
N ALA A 37 2.22 1.69 7.48
CA ALA A 37 1.79 2.52 6.36
C ALA A 37 2.23 3.99 6.53
N TRP A 38 2.13 4.54 7.75
CA TRP A 38 2.62 5.89 8.03
C TRP A 38 4.12 6.03 7.75
N ASP A 39 4.92 5.08 8.23
CA ASP A 39 6.37 5.10 8.07
C ASP A 39 6.78 4.95 6.61
N ILE A 40 6.18 4.02 5.87
CA ILE A 40 6.44 3.82 4.43
C ILE A 40 6.16 5.11 3.65
N LEU A 41 5.03 5.76 3.92
CA LEU A 41 4.67 6.98 3.21
C LEU A 41 5.59 8.14 3.55
N HIS A 42 5.99 8.31 4.81
CA HIS A 42 6.91 9.37 5.21
C HIS A 42 8.31 9.14 4.69
N ALA A 43 8.85 7.92 4.84
CA ALA A 43 10.16 7.55 4.33
C ALA A 43 10.26 7.69 2.81
N GLY A 44 9.16 7.41 2.09
CA GLY A 44 9.06 7.58 0.64
C GLY A 44 8.77 9.00 0.16
N GLY A 45 8.67 9.99 1.05
CA GLY A 45 8.29 11.37 0.68
C GLY A 45 6.85 11.49 0.14
N LEU A 46 6.00 10.52 0.43
CA LEU A 46 4.61 10.41 -0.02
C LEU A 46 3.61 11.03 0.97
N GLY A 47 4.05 11.94 1.83
CA GLY A 47 3.19 12.59 2.85
C GLY A 47 1.97 13.32 2.28
N ARG A 48 2.00 13.75 1.01
CA ARG A 48 0.84 14.33 0.30
C ARG A 48 -0.36 13.38 0.20
N TYR A 49 -0.16 12.09 0.47
CA TYR A 49 -1.26 11.14 0.65
C TYR A 49 -2.31 11.65 1.65
N TYR A 50 -1.89 12.33 2.72
CA TYR A 50 -2.79 12.82 3.77
C TYR A 50 -3.62 14.05 3.38
N ASP A 51 -3.27 14.71 2.27
CA ASP A 51 -4.02 15.81 1.67
C ASP A 51 -5.21 15.31 0.83
N LEU A 52 -5.24 14.00 0.51
CA LEU A 52 -6.34 13.40 -0.25
C LEU A 52 -7.61 13.35 0.62
N SER A 53 -8.72 13.85 0.10
CA SER A 53 -9.99 13.96 0.83
C SER A 53 -10.67 12.60 1.10
N GLU A 54 -10.25 11.56 0.37
CA GLU A 54 -10.85 10.22 0.42
C GLU A 54 -10.22 9.42 1.57
N ARG A 55 -10.95 9.31 2.67
CA ARG A 55 -10.56 8.47 3.82
C ARG A 55 -11.42 7.23 3.88
N ARG A 56 -10.81 6.10 4.26
CA ARG A 56 -11.54 4.86 4.54
C ARG A 56 -12.24 4.97 5.88
N ASP A 57 -13.52 4.59 5.90
CA ASP A 57 -14.30 4.48 7.14
C ASP A 57 -14.11 3.14 7.86
N ILE A 58 -13.35 2.22 7.26
CA ILE A 58 -13.14 0.87 7.76
C ILE A 58 -11.65 0.57 7.90
N ALA A 59 -11.27 0.04 9.05
CA ALA A 59 -9.91 -0.42 9.31
C ALA A 59 -9.55 -1.58 8.38
N VAL A 60 -8.43 -1.45 7.68
CA VAL A 60 -7.87 -2.55 6.87
C VAL A 60 -7.38 -3.64 7.83
N ARG A 61 -7.82 -4.88 7.59
CA ARG A 61 -7.30 -6.05 8.30
C ARG A 61 -6.16 -6.64 7.49
N SER A 62 -5.06 -6.98 8.17
CA SER A 62 -4.00 -7.76 7.53
C SER A 62 -4.57 -9.13 7.13
N SER A 63 -4.25 -9.57 5.91
CA SER A 63 -4.57 -10.91 5.44
C SER A 63 -3.68 -11.98 6.09
N GLY A 64 -2.54 -11.58 6.66
CA GLY A 64 -1.53 -12.52 7.20
C GLY A 64 -0.83 -13.37 6.13
N ARG A 65 -1.02 -13.06 4.84
CA ARG A 65 -0.37 -13.77 3.73
C ARG A 65 1.07 -13.32 3.57
N ASN A 66 1.98 -14.25 3.27
CA ASN A 66 3.41 -14.01 3.06
C ASN A 66 3.82 -13.92 1.59
N TYR A 67 2.90 -14.08 0.63
CA TYR A 67 3.06 -13.85 -0.81
C TYR A 67 4.20 -14.64 -1.50
N GLU A 68 4.76 -15.66 -0.84
CA GLU A 68 5.85 -16.51 -1.35
C GLU A 68 5.46 -17.24 -2.65
N GLU A 69 4.16 -17.37 -2.94
CA GLU A 69 3.69 -17.93 -4.21
C GLU A 69 4.15 -17.15 -5.45
N PHE A 70 4.46 -15.85 -5.31
CA PHE A 70 4.94 -15.02 -6.41
C PHE A 70 6.42 -15.23 -6.73
N ASP A 71 7.20 -15.77 -5.77
CA ASP A 71 8.61 -16.10 -5.95
C ASP A 71 8.81 -17.51 -6.55
N HIS A 72 7.73 -18.27 -6.73
CA HIS A 72 7.80 -19.62 -7.25
C HIS A 72 8.08 -19.61 -8.78
N PRO A 73 8.99 -20.46 -9.31
CA PRO A 73 9.32 -20.46 -10.75
C PRO A 73 8.12 -20.66 -11.69
N ALA A 74 7.13 -21.43 -11.24
CA ALA A 74 5.89 -21.62 -12.00
C ALA A 74 5.06 -20.33 -12.14
N PHE A 75 5.16 -19.40 -11.18
CA PHE A 75 4.52 -18.09 -11.32
C PHE A 75 5.20 -17.28 -12.43
N GLU A 76 6.54 -17.26 -12.46
CA GLU A 76 7.31 -16.61 -13.51
C GLU A 76 6.93 -17.16 -14.90
N GLU A 77 6.92 -18.49 -15.06
CA GLU A 77 6.59 -19.15 -16.32
C GLU A 77 5.16 -18.81 -16.82
N LEU A 78 4.18 -18.82 -15.92
CA LEU A 78 2.78 -18.67 -16.29
C LEU A 78 2.37 -17.20 -16.49
N TYR A 79 2.85 -16.30 -15.63
CA TYR A 79 2.27 -14.96 -15.47
C TYR A 79 3.22 -13.81 -15.79
N VAL A 80 4.54 -14.04 -15.83
CA VAL A 80 5.51 -12.99 -16.17
C VAL A 80 5.77 -13.01 -17.67
N ARG A 81 5.88 -11.82 -18.26
CA ARG A 81 6.23 -11.61 -19.67
C ARG A 81 7.49 -10.75 -19.74
N ARG A 82 8.35 -11.05 -20.69
CA ARG A 82 9.59 -10.30 -20.93
C ARG A 82 9.43 -9.40 -22.15
N ASP A 83 9.76 -8.13 -21.97
CA ASP A 83 9.77 -7.12 -23.01
C ASP A 83 11.07 -7.21 -23.83
N THR A 84 11.07 -6.62 -25.03
CA THR A 84 12.23 -6.62 -25.94
C THR A 84 13.42 -5.83 -25.40
N ASP A 85 13.20 -4.91 -24.46
CA ASP A 85 14.23 -4.10 -23.82
C ASP A 85 14.79 -4.74 -22.54
N GLY A 86 14.42 -5.99 -22.25
CA GLY A 86 14.92 -6.76 -21.10
C GLY A 86 14.15 -6.55 -19.80
N MET A 87 13.08 -5.74 -19.82
CA MET A 87 12.19 -5.57 -18.68
C MET A 87 11.20 -6.73 -18.56
N ALA A 88 10.65 -6.91 -17.36
CA ALA A 88 9.59 -7.88 -17.09
C ALA A 88 8.30 -7.16 -16.71
N HIS A 89 7.16 -7.78 -17.02
CA HIS A 89 5.86 -7.30 -16.57
C HIS A 89 4.89 -8.43 -16.22
N ALA A 90 3.95 -8.13 -15.33
CA ALA A 90 2.85 -9.01 -14.92
C ALA A 90 1.61 -8.19 -14.56
N GLU A 91 0.44 -8.83 -14.60
CA GLU A 91 -0.81 -8.27 -14.10
C GLU A 91 -1.21 -8.95 -12.79
N LEU A 92 -1.44 -8.15 -11.76
CA LEU A 92 -1.83 -8.61 -10.43
C LEU A 92 -3.19 -8.05 -10.06
N TYR A 93 -4.08 -8.90 -9.54
CA TYR A 93 -5.34 -8.47 -8.96
C TYR A 93 -5.12 -7.93 -7.55
N LEU A 94 -5.65 -6.72 -7.28
CA LEU A 94 -5.52 -6.03 -6.00
C LEU A 94 -6.88 -5.91 -5.31
N GLU A 95 -7.05 -6.63 -4.20
CA GLU A 95 -8.25 -6.53 -3.39
C GLU A 95 -8.41 -5.14 -2.75
N GLY A 96 -9.65 -4.65 -2.69
CA GLY A 96 -9.97 -3.42 -1.94
C GLY A 96 -9.57 -2.12 -2.64
N VAL A 97 -9.28 -2.13 -3.94
CA VAL A 97 -9.10 -0.91 -4.75
C VAL A 97 -10.46 -0.29 -5.08
N HIS A 98 -10.67 0.99 -4.72
CA HIS A 98 -11.98 1.65 -4.91
C HIS A 98 -11.96 3.18 -5.03
N CYS A 99 -10.81 3.85 -4.91
CA CYS A 99 -10.75 5.32 -4.89
C CYS A 99 -9.50 5.88 -5.58
N ALA A 100 -9.45 7.20 -5.77
CA ALA A 100 -8.32 7.86 -6.41
C ALA A 100 -7.05 7.74 -5.56
N SER A 101 -7.17 7.70 -4.24
CA SER A 101 -6.04 7.40 -3.34
C SER A 101 -5.38 6.05 -3.62
N CYS A 102 -6.14 5.04 -4.08
CA CYS A 102 -5.55 3.74 -4.48
C CYS A 102 -4.63 3.91 -5.69
N VAL A 103 -5.09 4.62 -6.73
CA VAL A 103 -4.27 4.91 -7.92
C VAL A 103 -3.04 5.70 -7.53
N TRP A 104 -3.23 6.75 -6.73
CA TRP A 104 -2.15 7.64 -6.32
C TRP A 104 -1.00 6.88 -5.64
N LEU A 105 -1.34 5.93 -4.75
CA LEU A 105 -0.36 5.11 -4.04
C LEU A 105 0.28 4.05 -4.94
N VAL A 106 -0.53 3.24 -5.61
CA VAL A 106 -0.05 2.07 -6.35
C VAL A 106 0.86 2.49 -7.50
N GLU A 107 0.52 3.56 -8.22
CA GLU A 107 1.34 4.05 -9.35
C GLU A 107 2.63 4.76 -8.90
N ARG A 108 2.77 5.07 -7.60
CA ARG A 108 3.99 5.63 -7.01
C ARG A 108 4.91 4.59 -6.38
N LEU A 109 4.59 3.30 -6.52
CA LEU A 109 5.47 2.22 -6.07
C LEU A 109 6.91 2.30 -6.62
N PRO A 110 7.19 2.80 -7.84
CA PRO A 110 8.56 3.03 -8.31
C PRO A 110 9.41 3.95 -7.41
N LEU A 111 8.77 4.81 -6.60
CA LEU A 111 9.47 5.68 -5.64
C LEU A 111 9.85 4.94 -4.36
N LEU A 112 9.24 3.78 -4.11
CA LEU A 112 9.41 3.00 -2.88
C LEU A 112 10.24 1.73 -3.11
N VAL A 113 10.16 1.15 -4.31
CA VAL A 113 10.80 -0.14 -4.62
C VAL A 113 11.78 0.05 -5.76
N THR A 114 13.07 -0.02 -5.44
CA THR A 114 14.14 0.09 -6.43
C THR A 114 14.03 -1.06 -7.43
N GLY A 115 14.10 -0.74 -8.73
CA GLY A 115 13.99 -1.70 -9.83
C GLY A 115 12.58 -1.88 -10.39
N VAL A 116 11.54 -1.41 -9.69
CA VAL A 116 10.21 -1.23 -10.29
C VAL A 116 10.24 0.03 -11.15
N ALA A 117 9.97 -0.12 -12.44
CA ALA A 117 10.01 0.99 -13.39
C ALA A 117 8.65 1.69 -13.50
N GLN A 118 7.56 0.92 -13.46
CA GLN A 118 6.22 1.46 -13.65
C GLN A 118 5.18 0.55 -13.00
N VAL A 119 4.12 1.18 -12.47
CA VAL A 119 2.89 0.50 -12.11
C VAL A 119 1.71 1.31 -12.65
N GLU A 120 0.76 0.64 -13.29
CA GLU A 120 -0.49 1.24 -13.76
C GLU A 120 -1.67 0.52 -13.10
N LEU A 121 -2.60 1.27 -12.48
CA LEU A 121 -3.74 0.68 -11.79
C LEU A 121 -5.05 0.91 -12.53
N GLU A 122 -5.65 -0.17 -13.01
CA GLU A 122 -7.02 -0.15 -13.55
C GLU A 122 -8.05 -0.39 -12.44
N VAL A 123 -8.50 0.69 -11.79
CA VAL A 123 -9.43 0.65 -10.65
C VAL A 123 -10.69 -0.18 -10.91
N ARG A 124 -11.29 -0.07 -12.11
CA ARG A 124 -12.53 -0.78 -12.46
C ARG A 124 -12.38 -2.30 -12.48
N ARG A 125 -11.19 -2.79 -12.85
CA ARG A 125 -10.87 -4.22 -12.91
C ARG A 125 -10.07 -4.68 -11.69
N ALA A 126 -9.65 -3.73 -10.85
CA ALA A 126 -8.74 -3.94 -9.74
C ALA A 126 -7.46 -4.67 -10.17
N LEU A 127 -6.94 -4.33 -11.36
CA LEU A 127 -5.73 -4.92 -11.92
C LEU A 127 -4.60 -3.90 -11.92
N ALA A 128 -3.47 -4.27 -11.34
CA ALA A 128 -2.21 -3.53 -11.43
C ALA A 128 -1.30 -4.21 -12.46
N ARG A 129 -0.92 -3.48 -13.50
CA ARG A 129 0.19 -3.88 -14.38
C ARG A 129 1.48 -3.37 -13.76
N VAL A 130 2.37 -4.27 -13.38
CA VAL A 130 3.67 -3.94 -12.80
C VAL A 130 4.74 -4.22 -13.85
N ARG A 131 5.69 -3.29 -14.01
CA ARG A 131 6.84 -3.44 -14.91
C ARG A 131 8.13 -3.15 -14.14
N TRP A 132 9.09 -4.07 -14.21
CA TRP A 132 10.31 -4.02 -13.40
C TRP A 132 11.53 -4.56 -14.15
N ASN A 133 12.72 -4.26 -13.62
CA ASN A 133 13.97 -4.83 -14.08
C ASN A 133 14.26 -6.13 -13.31
N PRO A 134 14.23 -7.31 -13.95
CA PRO A 134 14.43 -8.60 -13.29
C PRO A 134 15.87 -8.79 -12.76
N ALA A 135 16.83 -7.96 -13.17
CA ALA A 135 18.19 -7.99 -12.61
C ALA A 135 18.30 -7.23 -11.27
N VAL A 136 17.30 -6.42 -10.92
CA VAL A 136 17.27 -5.60 -9.69
C VAL A 136 16.23 -6.14 -8.71
N VAL A 137 15.06 -6.52 -9.23
CA VAL A 137 13.99 -7.22 -8.50
C VAL A 137 13.86 -8.60 -9.15
N PRO A 138 14.55 -9.62 -8.61
CA PRO A 138 14.52 -10.97 -9.17
C PRO A 138 13.13 -11.61 -9.06
#